data_AF-A0A7K0KJR0-F1
#
_entry.id   AF-A0A7K0KJR0-F1
#
_cell.length_a   1.000
_cell.length_b   1.000
_cell.length_c   1.000
_cell.angle_alpha   90.00
_cell.angle_beta   90.00
_cell.angle_gamma   90.00
#
_symmetry.space_group_name_H-M   'P 1'
#
loop_
_entity.id
_entity.type
_entity.pdbx_description
1 polymer ?
#
loop_
_entity_poly.entity_id
_entity_poly.type
_entity_poly.pdbx_seq_one_letter_code
_entity_poly.pdbx_strand_id
1 'polypeptide(L)'
;LREKSREVLWLGDSVRTASKKQRIALDIRDKHCAFPECRVDPSRCQAHHVIHWQHGGATDLDNLVLLCSPHHQGAHEGGWTVSPTPAQDGKHIHPGHPAYWQFTPPAPTR
;
A
#
# COMPACT_ATOMS: atom_id res chain seq x y z
N LEU A 1 17.14 1.64 30.67
CA LEU A 1 15.96 2.28 30.03
C LEU A 1 16.15 2.12 28.52
N ARG A 2 15.34 1.32 27.82
CA ARG A 2 15.49 1.17 26.36
C ARG A 2 15.02 2.47 25.71
N GLU A 3 15.92 3.16 25.01
CA GLU A 3 15.56 4.28 24.13
C GLU A 3 14.49 3.81 23.15
N LYS A 4 13.28 4.38 23.25
CA LYS A 4 12.27 4.26 22.21
C LYS A 4 12.74 5.12 21.04
N SER A 5 13.48 4.53 20.11
CA SER A 5 13.78 5.17 18.83
C SER A 5 12.46 5.63 18.21
N ARG A 6 12.30 6.93 18.01
CA ARG A 6 11.21 7.51 17.20
C ARG A 6 11.53 7.28 15.73
N GLU A 7 11.56 6.00 15.30
CA GLU A 7 11.73 5.69 13.88
C GLU A 7 10.60 6.34 13.08
N VAL A 8 11.01 7.06 12.04
CA VAL A 8 10.18 7.92 11.21
C VAL A 8 9.31 7.03 10.30
N LEU A 9 8.01 7.35 10.19
CA LEU A 9 7.09 6.66 9.27
C LEU A 9 7.23 7.15 7.81
N TRP A 10 8.10 8.13 7.61
CA TRP A 10 8.44 8.79 6.37
C TRP A 10 9.93 8.57 6.13
N LEU A 11 10.29 7.61 5.29
CA LEU A 11 11.68 7.23 5.03
C LEU A 11 12.21 7.84 3.72
N GLY A 12 11.33 8.43 2.91
CA GLY A 12 11.69 8.95 1.60
C GLY A 12 12.13 7.84 0.64
N ASP A 13 13.04 8.17 -0.28
CA ASP A 13 13.59 7.24 -1.28
C ASP A 13 14.84 6.47 -0.78
N SER A 14 15.40 6.86 0.36
CA SER A 14 16.65 6.29 0.90
C SER A 14 16.57 4.81 1.28
N VAL A 15 15.38 4.28 1.55
CA VAL A 15 15.15 2.90 1.95
C VAL A 15 14.02 2.32 1.12
N ARG A 16 14.27 1.22 0.42
CA ARG A 16 13.25 0.54 -0.40
C ARG A 16 12.24 -0.26 0.43
N THR A 17 12.65 -0.86 1.54
CA THR A 17 11.80 -1.79 2.29
C THR A 17 11.09 -1.08 3.45
N ALA A 18 9.79 -1.35 3.61
CA ALA A 18 9.03 -0.84 4.75
C ALA A 18 9.66 -1.24 6.09
N SER A 19 9.80 -0.27 7.00
CA SER A 19 10.26 -0.53 8.37
C SER A 19 9.27 -1.37 9.18
N LYS A 20 9.70 -1.90 10.32
CA LYS A 20 8.83 -2.66 11.23
C LYS A 20 7.62 -1.85 11.71
N LYS A 21 7.78 -0.54 11.95
CA LYS A 21 6.67 0.32 12.38
C LYS A 21 5.70 0.63 11.26
N GLN A 22 6.21 0.88 10.05
CA GLN A 22 5.34 1.01 8.88
C GLN A 22 4.58 -0.28 8.65
N ARG A 23 5.21 -1.43 8.85
CA ARG A 23 4.54 -2.73 8.76
C ARG A 23 3.38 -2.84 9.75
N ILE A 24 3.60 -2.54 11.03
CA ILE A 24 2.55 -2.51 12.06
C ILE A 24 1.43 -1.53 11.69
N ALA A 25 1.78 -0.32 11.25
CA ALA A 25 0.80 0.69 10.87
C ALA A 25 -0.06 0.25 9.69
N LEU A 26 0.54 -0.39 8.68
CA LEU A 26 -0.16 -0.95 7.53
C LEU A 26 -1.04 -2.14 7.93
N ASP A 27 -0.59 -3.01 8.83
CA ASP A 27 -1.39 -4.14 9.31
C ASP A 27 -2.66 -3.64 10.03
N ILE A 28 -2.55 -2.57 10.82
CA ILE A 28 -3.68 -1.90 11.48
C ILE A 28 -4.61 -1.21 10.47
N ARG A 29 -4.02 -0.53 9.48
CA ARG A 29 -4.75 0.28 8.49
C ARG A 29 -5.52 -0.60 7.51
N ASP A 30 -4.84 -1.56 6.89
CA ASP A 30 -5.37 -2.34 5.78
C ASP A 30 -6.12 -3.59 6.25
N LYS A 31 -5.76 -4.15 7.42
CA LYS A 31 -6.37 -5.32 8.10
C LYS A 31 -6.36 -6.65 7.33
N HIS A 32 -6.20 -6.62 6.01
CA HIS A 32 -6.03 -7.72 5.09
C HIS A 32 -5.47 -7.16 3.76
N CYS A 33 -5.29 -8.01 2.76
CA CYS A 33 -5.02 -7.56 1.39
C CYS A 33 -6.04 -6.48 0.96
N ALA A 34 -5.56 -5.36 0.43
CA ALA A 34 -6.39 -4.22 0.04
C ALA A 34 -7.15 -4.44 -1.28
N PHE A 35 -6.78 -5.45 -2.07
CA PHE A 35 -7.47 -5.76 -3.31
C PHE A 35 -8.96 -6.07 -3.04
N PRO A 36 -9.91 -5.58 -3.86
CA PRO A 36 -11.35 -5.72 -3.62
C PRO A 36 -11.75 -7.17 -3.31
N GLU A 37 -12.58 -7.34 -2.27
CA GLU A 37 -13.07 -8.65 -1.80
C GLU A 37 -12.00 -9.67 -1.36
N CYS A 38 -10.72 -9.33 -1.43
CA CYS A 38 -9.68 -10.15 -0.84
C CYS A 38 -9.67 -9.97 0.69
N ARG A 39 -9.53 -11.07 1.43
CA ARG A 39 -9.47 -11.09 2.90
C ARG A 39 -8.25 -11.88 3.42
N VAL A 40 -7.21 -12.00 2.60
CA VAL A 40 -5.96 -12.66 3.01
C VAL A 40 -5.32 -11.88 4.15
N ASP A 41 -4.93 -12.60 5.20
CA ASP A 41 -4.34 -12.03 6.41
C ASP A 41 -3.09 -11.16 6.11
N PRO A 42 -2.89 -10.04 6.83
CA PRO A 42 -1.72 -9.18 6.67
C PRO A 42 -0.37 -9.90 6.75
N SER A 43 -0.26 -10.97 7.54
CA SER A 43 0.98 -11.75 7.68
C SER A 43 1.39 -12.46 6.38
N ARG A 44 0.46 -12.59 5.43
CA ARG A 44 0.66 -13.18 4.10
C ARG A 44 0.69 -12.12 3.00
N CYS A 45 0.77 -10.84 3.38
CA CYS A 45 0.79 -9.71 2.48
C CYS A 45 2.15 -8.99 2.51
N GLN A 46 2.43 -8.25 1.44
CA GLN A 46 3.65 -7.47 1.23
C GLN A 46 3.28 -5.98 1.14
N ALA A 47 4.19 -5.08 1.56
CA ALA A 47 4.06 -3.66 1.26
C ALA A 47 4.35 -3.46 -0.22
N HIS A 48 3.33 -3.01 -0.95
CA HIS A 48 3.44 -2.57 -2.31
C HIS A 48 3.57 -1.05 -2.36
N HIS A 49 4.50 -0.55 -3.15
CA HIS A 49 4.57 0.88 -3.47
C HIS A 49 3.62 1.22 -4.60
N VAL A 50 2.67 2.13 -4.35
CA VAL A 50 1.67 2.62 -5.33
C VAL A 50 2.36 3.33 -6.49
N ILE A 51 3.20 4.30 -6.18
CA ILE A 51 4.25 4.78 -7.08
C ILE A 51 5.46 3.90 -6.82
N HIS A 52 5.83 3.06 -7.78
CA HIS A 52 6.95 2.14 -7.59
C HIS A 52 8.22 2.88 -7.13
N TRP A 53 8.94 2.28 -6.18
CA TRP A 53 10.19 2.84 -5.66
C TRP A 53 11.23 3.11 -6.77
N GLN A 54 11.34 2.22 -7.75
CA GLN A 54 12.24 2.40 -8.91
C GLN A 54 11.87 3.60 -9.81
N HIS A 55 10.65 4.14 -9.67
CA HIS A 55 10.18 5.34 -10.36
C HIS A 55 10.19 6.58 -9.44
N GLY A 56 10.90 6.52 -8.30
CA GLY A 56 11.02 7.62 -7.34
C GLY A 56 9.92 7.65 -6.27
N GLY A 57 9.12 6.59 -6.13
CA GLY A 57 8.12 6.51 -5.07
C GLY A 57 8.74 6.33 -3.68
N ALA A 58 8.33 7.16 -2.73
CA ALA A 58 8.83 7.11 -1.37
C ALA A 58 8.33 5.88 -0.61
N THR A 59 9.12 5.38 0.34
CA THR A 59 8.69 4.36 1.30
C THR A 59 8.03 5.05 2.49
N ASP A 60 6.86 5.63 2.22
CA ASP A 60 6.04 6.37 3.18
C ASP A 60 4.64 5.73 3.23
N LEU A 61 3.95 5.82 4.38
CA LEU A 61 2.68 5.10 4.56
C LEU A 61 1.63 5.40 3.48
N ASP A 62 1.56 6.63 3.00
CA ASP A 62 0.58 7.05 2.01
C ASP A 62 0.89 6.51 0.59
N ASN A 63 2.12 6.04 0.35
CA ASN A 63 2.53 5.37 -0.88
C ASN A 63 2.61 3.84 -0.74
N LEU A 64 2.35 3.29 0.45
CA LEU A 64 2.42 1.86 0.72
C LEU A 64 1.03 1.27 0.91
N VAL A 65 0.79 0.06 0.39
CA VAL A 65 -0.45 -0.71 0.56
C VAL A 65 -0.18 -2.21 0.72
N LEU A 66 -0.97 -2.92 1.52
CA LEU A 66 -0.85 -4.37 1.65
C LEU A 66 -1.50 -5.14 0.51
N LEU A 67 -0.71 -5.98 -0.16
CA LEU A 67 -1.19 -6.94 -1.16
C LEU A 67 -0.67 -8.35 -0.87
N CYS A 68 -1.54 -9.36 -0.99
CA CYS A 68 -1.10 -10.75 -0.95
C CYS A 68 -0.30 -11.10 -2.22
N SER A 69 0.49 -12.18 -2.18
CA SER A 69 1.38 -12.57 -3.28
C SER A 69 0.76 -12.48 -4.69
N PRO A 70 -0.42 -13.07 -4.99
CA PRO A 70 -1.00 -12.99 -6.34
C PRO A 70 -1.38 -11.56 -6.77
N HIS A 71 -1.95 -10.76 -5.87
CA HIS A 71 -2.32 -9.37 -6.20
C HIS A 71 -1.11 -8.45 -6.26
N HIS A 72 -0.08 -8.72 -5.45
CA HIS A 72 1.20 -8.02 -5.53
C HIS A 72 1.86 -8.26 -6.90
N GLN A 73 1.86 -9.51 -7.36
CA GLN A 73 2.34 -9.86 -8.69
C GLN A 73 1.50 -9.19 -9.79
N GLY A 74 0.18 -9.22 -9.66
CA GLY A 74 -0.75 -8.57 -10.59
C GLY A 74 -0.50 -7.06 -10.73
N ALA A 75 -0.18 -6.38 -9.63
CA ALA A 75 0.15 -4.95 -9.62
C ALA A 75 1.55 -4.64 -10.17
N HIS A 76 2.50 -5.57 -10.03
CA HIS A 76 3.85 -5.39 -10.59
C HIS A 76 3.95 -5.71 -12.08
N GLU A 77 3.30 -6.79 -12.52
CA GLU A 77 3.52 -7.40 -13.84
C GLU A 77 2.24 -7.62 -14.62
N GLY A 78 1.10 -7.79 -13.94
CA GLY A 78 -0.20 -8.04 -14.55
C GLY A 78 -0.89 -6.79 -15.09
N GLY A 79 -0.26 -5.62 -15.02
CA GLY A 79 -0.78 -4.34 -15.51
C GLY A 79 -1.95 -3.77 -14.70
N TRP A 80 -2.24 -4.33 -13.53
CA TRP A 80 -3.16 -3.69 -12.59
C TRP A 80 -2.51 -2.44 -12.00
N THR A 81 -3.27 -1.37 -11.87
CA THR A 81 -2.82 -0.16 -11.17
C THR A 81 -3.61 0.02 -9.88
N VAL A 82 -2.96 0.62 -8.89
CA VAL A 82 -3.57 1.01 -7.62
C VAL A 82 -3.43 2.52 -7.46
N SER A 83 -4.47 3.18 -6.97
CA SER A 83 -4.45 4.61 -6.67
C SER A 83 -5.35 4.94 -5.47
N PRO A 84 -5.08 6.02 -4.73
CA PRO A 84 -6.03 6.50 -3.73
C PRO A 84 -7.28 7.04 -4.42
N THR A 85 -8.43 6.83 -3.80
CA THR A 85 -9.71 7.36 -4.28
C THR A 85 -9.69 8.89 -4.16
N PRO A 86 -9.96 9.63 -5.24
CA PRO A 86 -10.01 11.08 -5.20
C PRO A 86 -11.06 11.61 -4.22
N ALA A 87 -10.81 12.79 -3.65
CA ALA A 87 -11.82 13.47 -2.87
C ALA A 87 -13.04 13.80 -3.75
N GLN A 88 -14.24 13.58 -3.20
CA GLN A 88 -15.50 13.91 -3.84
C GLN A 88 -16.22 14.95 -2.98
N ASP A 89 -16.62 16.08 -3.57
CA ASP A 89 -17.28 17.20 -2.88
C ASP A 89 -16.56 17.67 -1.59
N GLY A 90 -15.22 17.67 -1.63
CA GLY A 90 -14.37 18.05 -0.49
C GLY A 90 -14.26 17.00 0.62
N LYS A 91 -14.85 15.81 0.44
CA LYS A 91 -14.76 14.70 1.40
C LYS A 91 -13.67 13.72 0.99
N HIS A 92 -12.69 13.51 1.87
CA HIS A 92 -11.66 12.49 1.71
C HIS A 92 -12.10 11.17 2.35
N ILE A 93 -11.84 10.06 1.65
CA ILE A 93 -11.95 8.73 2.24
C ILE A 93 -10.65 8.48 3.03
N HIS A 94 -10.78 8.00 4.27
CA HIS A 94 -9.61 7.71 5.11
C HIS A 94 -8.86 6.47 4.58
N PRO A 95 -7.51 6.43 4.62
CA PRO A 95 -6.70 5.30 4.13
C PRO A 95 -7.05 3.90 4.65
N GLY A 96 -7.64 3.80 5.85
CA GLY A 96 -8.11 2.53 6.42
C GLY A 96 -9.55 2.14 6.05
N HIS A 97 -10.20 2.88 5.16
CA HIS A 97 -11.54 2.55 4.67
C HIS A 97 -11.43 1.60 3.46
N PRO A 98 -12.30 0.57 3.32
CA PRO A 98 -12.23 -0.39 2.22
C PRO A 98 -12.30 0.22 0.82
N ALA A 99 -12.99 1.35 0.68
CA ALA A 99 -13.11 2.09 -0.57
C ALA A 99 -11.99 3.12 -0.79
N TYR A 100 -10.92 3.12 0.00
CA TYR A 100 -9.83 4.08 -0.20
C TYR A 100 -8.98 3.73 -1.42
N TRP A 101 -8.51 2.49 -1.53
CA TRP A 101 -7.69 2.06 -2.65
C TRP A 101 -8.57 1.66 -3.84
N GLN A 102 -8.37 2.32 -4.98
CA GLN A 102 -8.97 1.97 -6.25
C GLN A 102 -8.00 1.10 -7.05
N PHE A 103 -8.49 -0.03 -7.55
CA PHE A 103 -7.74 -0.93 -8.43
C PHE A 103 -8.31 -0.85 -9.84
N THR A 104 -7.46 -0.55 -10.82
CA THR A 104 -7.85 -0.50 -12.23
C THR A 104 -7.25 -1.69 -12.96
N PRO A 105 -8.05 -2.48 -13.69
CA PRO A 105 -7.54 -3.61 -14.46
C PRO A 105 -6.64 -3.14 -15.61
N PRO A 106 -5.72 -4.00 -16.09
CA PRO A 106 -5.01 -3.74 -17.33
C PRO A 106 -5.99 -3.51 -18.49
N ALA A 107 -5.56 -2.75 -19.49
CA ALA A 107 -6.30 -2.62 -20.73
C ALA A 107 -6.53 -4.02 -21.35
N PRO A 108 -7.72 -4.28 -21.94
CA PRO A 108 -7.99 -5.56 -22.57
C PRO A 108 -6.98 -5.83 -23.69
N THR A 109 -6.38 -7.02 -23.69
CA THR A 109 -5.55 -7.47 -24.79
C THR A 109 -6.45 -7.71 -26.00
N ARG A 110 -6.12 -7.06 -27.12
CA ARG A 110 -6.85 -7.16 -28.39
C ARG A 110 -6.82 -8.57 -28.97
#